data_AF-A0A2U2PI75-F1
#
_entry.id   AF-A0A2U2PI75-F1
#
_cell.length_a   1.000
_cell.length_b   1.000
_cell.length_c   1.000
_cell.angle_alpha   90.00
_cell.angle_beta   90.00
_cell.angle_gamma   90.00
#
_symmetry.space_group_name_H-M   'P 1'
#
loop_
_entity.id
_entity.type
_entity.pdbx_description
1 polymer ?
#
loop_
_entity_poly.entity_id
_entity_poly.type
_entity_poly.pdbx_seq_one_letter_code
_entity_poly.pdbx_strand_id
1 'polypeptide(L)'
;MLQRTFGGRGLNEFKEKIRNMKKVFLCFFVCTLTFLWCSCEKHNYAEGILSPYIAVEDVRSIYKGSEVKLNESNLRGAEKIVGIVISRADSGNVPGGVVILQNFTRGNIRGIALDVGAEAASFRPGDSLMVTVKGAALKRVNGTLTISGLADTAIRKVGQRNTVTQQVVSPYTLNLRPEVFESTLIRVKSVSVSPAPVPGEIFAGDRFLIAGIDSIGMHTEPAAGFANKELPGGASIGGVVFLKAAEDGALKASVWPQTYADITERRPPVDPNAPHLGNKAIIITGFANDVKGSDGNYEYVQFMATEDIDFAVTPASVFTCTNAGGATPYPGAAPAGGWVTGGGRTYKFELTQGVVRKGEFFYVGGSNKRINGANSTSISNAKWVRAIAYVSTDGDGAIGASSSGLLPNSGNAGGIAVFDGVNIVVASVPMDVVFFGGTGIATIVNVENSTGYRIADNDHYHTVDPETHEAQPFFFQGSNLYVIPHQNPSDQGIFVKLGGVLNSATKTWEEPRGYEFFLMEKTSPLTSIETGKVTLLK
;
A
#
# COMPACT_ATOMS: atom_id res chain seq x y z
N MET A 1 115.64 34.17 -59.85
CA MET A 1 114.76 33.93 -58.68
C MET A 1 113.71 35.02 -58.67
N LEU A 2 112.44 34.70 -58.97
CA LEU A 2 111.37 34.51 -57.96
C LEU A 2 111.14 35.81 -57.17
N GLN A 3 109.97 36.44 -57.20
CA GLN A 3 108.70 35.88 -56.75
C GLN A 3 107.51 36.60 -57.42
N ARG A 4 106.53 35.83 -57.90
CA ARG A 4 105.17 36.34 -58.15
C ARG A 4 104.42 36.38 -56.82
N THR A 5 103.99 37.56 -56.40
CA THR A 5 103.13 37.78 -55.24
C THR A 5 101.67 37.52 -55.62
N PHE A 6 101.06 36.52 -54.98
CA PHE A 6 99.63 36.21 -55.11
C PHE A 6 98.80 37.24 -54.32
N GLY A 7 98.13 38.14 -55.04
CA GLY A 7 97.31 39.21 -54.46
C GLY A 7 95.82 38.88 -54.39
N GLY A 8 95.30 38.77 -53.16
CA GLY A 8 94.10 39.45 -52.63
C GLY A 8 92.70 39.29 -53.24
N ARG A 9 92.53 38.74 -54.45
CA ARG A 9 91.22 38.78 -55.15
C ARG A 9 90.17 37.78 -54.63
N GLY A 10 90.60 36.60 -54.17
CA GLY A 10 89.66 35.55 -53.73
C GLY A 10 88.99 35.79 -52.37
N LEU A 11 89.62 36.56 -51.48
CA LEU A 11 89.10 36.76 -50.11
C LEU A 11 87.93 37.75 -50.07
N ASN A 12 87.92 38.73 -50.97
CA ASN A 12 86.85 39.74 -51.03
C ASN A 12 85.58 39.20 -51.69
N GLU A 13 85.71 38.40 -52.76
CA GLU A 13 84.55 37.73 -53.38
C GLU A 13 83.89 36.72 -52.42
N PHE A 14 84.69 35.99 -51.63
CA PHE A 14 84.16 35.05 -50.65
C PHE A 14 83.41 35.76 -49.51
N LYS A 15 83.94 36.88 -49.01
CA LYS A 15 83.27 37.73 -48.01
C LYS A 15 81.97 38.34 -48.53
N GLU A 16 81.92 38.72 -49.80
CA GLU A 16 80.73 39.30 -50.40
C GLU A 16 79.63 38.26 -50.64
N LYS A 17 80.01 37.04 -51.04
CA LYS A 17 79.09 35.89 -51.14
C LYS A 17 78.49 35.51 -49.78
N ILE A 18 79.30 35.49 -48.71
CA ILE A 18 78.81 35.27 -47.34
C ILE A 18 77.87 36.39 -46.90
N ARG A 19 78.18 37.65 -47.23
CA ARG A 19 77.32 38.80 -46.88
C ARG A 19 75.97 38.74 -47.60
N ASN A 20 75.94 38.36 -48.87
CA ASN A 20 74.68 38.19 -49.62
C ASN A 20 73.90 36.95 -49.16
N MET A 21 74.57 35.85 -48.83
CA MET A 21 73.93 34.64 -48.30
C MET A 21 73.31 34.89 -46.90
N LYS A 22 73.94 35.72 -46.05
CA LYS A 22 73.37 36.19 -44.78
C LYS A 22 72.14 37.08 -44.98
N LYS A 23 72.11 37.94 -46.00
CA LYS A 23 70.94 38.77 -46.32
C LYS A 23 69.77 37.94 -46.85
N VAL A 24 70.05 36.94 -47.69
CA VAL A 24 69.05 35.99 -48.18
C VAL A 24 68.50 35.13 -47.04
N PHE A 25 69.37 34.65 -46.15
CA PHE A 25 68.95 33.88 -44.97
C PHE A 25 68.13 34.73 -43.99
N LEU A 26 68.50 36.00 -43.80
CA LEU A 26 67.73 36.95 -42.99
C LEU A 26 66.36 37.25 -43.63
N CYS A 27 66.28 37.43 -44.94
CA CYS A 27 64.99 37.59 -45.63
C CYS A 27 64.13 36.32 -45.52
N PHE A 28 64.73 35.13 -45.66
CA PHE A 28 64.00 33.87 -45.49
C PHE A 28 63.50 33.72 -44.05
N PHE A 29 64.31 34.09 -43.06
CA PHE A 29 63.95 34.04 -41.64
C PHE A 29 62.86 35.05 -41.28
N VAL A 30 62.90 36.26 -41.85
CA VAL A 30 61.85 37.28 -41.64
C VAL A 30 60.55 36.85 -42.34
N CYS A 31 60.62 36.29 -43.55
CA CYS A 31 59.44 35.78 -44.25
C CYS A 31 58.83 34.55 -43.54
N THR A 32 59.63 33.63 -42.98
CA THR A 32 59.08 32.51 -42.20
C THR A 32 58.47 32.98 -40.87
N LEU A 33 59.02 34.01 -40.23
CA LEU A 33 58.42 34.62 -39.03
C LEU A 33 57.09 35.33 -39.33
N THR A 34 56.95 36.01 -40.47
CA THR A 34 55.68 36.67 -40.84
C THR A 34 54.60 35.66 -41.24
N PHE A 35 54.96 34.54 -41.87
CA PHE A 35 54.03 33.42 -42.11
C PHE A 35 53.60 32.72 -40.81
N LEU A 36 54.49 32.62 -39.81
CA LEU A 36 54.14 32.08 -38.48
C LEU A 36 53.22 33.01 -37.67
N TRP A 37 53.30 34.32 -37.86
CA TRP A 37 52.41 35.30 -37.21
C TRP A 37 51.04 35.45 -37.88
N CYS A 38 50.88 35.07 -39.16
CA CYS A 38 49.58 35.03 -39.84
C CYS A 38 48.86 33.67 -39.74
N SER A 39 49.49 32.65 -39.15
CA SER A 39 48.92 31.30 -39.01
C SER A 39 48.24 31.04 -37.66
N CYS A 40 47.71 32.08 -37.02
CA CYS A 40 46.90 31.92 -35.83
C CYS A 40 45.70 32.88 -35.85
N GLU A 41 44.86 32.79 -36.88
CA GLU A 41 43.43 32.91 -36.60
C GLU A 41 43.01 31.60 -35.92
N LYS A 42 43.07 31.62 -34.59
CA LYS A 42 42.33 30.65 -33.79
C LYS A 42 40.86 31.00 -33.96
N HIS A 43 40.24 30.49 -35.03
CA HIS A 43 38.79 30.54 -35.14
C HIS A 43 38.21 29.98 -33.84
N ASN A 44 37.56 30.86 -33.09
CA ASN A 44 36.99 30.54 -31.80
C ASN A 44 35.66 29.80 -32.07
N TYR A 45 35.75 28.55 -32.54
CA TYR A 45 34.58 27.67 -32.80
C TYR A 45 33.86 27.24 -31.50
N ALA A 46 34.04 27.97 -30.41
CA ALA A 46 33.51 27.69 -29.09
C ALA A 46 32.63 28.82 -28.52
N GLU A 47 32.11 29.73 -29.35
CA GLU A 47 30.97 30.56 -28.96
C GLU A 47 29.67 29.77 -29.16
N GLY A 48 29.56 28.64 -28.47
CA GLY A 48 28.25 28.02 -28.26
C GLY A 48 27.41 28.99 -27.43
N ILE A 49 26.29 29.45 -27.97
CA ILE A 49 25.33 30.26 -27.20
C ILE A 49 24.87 29.40 -26.02
N LEU A 50 25.13 29.87 -24.80
CA LEU A 50 24.68 29.21 -23.58
C LEU A 50 23.16 29.01 -23.65
N SER A 51 22.70 27.82 -23.28
CA SER A 51 21.26 27.53 -23.22
C SER A 51 20.60 28.55 -22.29
N PRO A 52 19.53 29.24 -22.73
CA PRO A 52 18.80 30.16 -21.86
C PRO A 52 18.04 29.42 -20.75
N TYR A 53 18.01 28.08 -20.78
CA TYR A 53 17.35 27.23 -19.80
C TYR A 53 18.31 26.63 -18.78
N ILE A 54 17.89 26.68 -17.52
CA ILE A 54 18.53 26.01 -16.38
C ILE A 54 17.58 24.97 -15.79
N ALA A 55 18.14 23.84 -15.33
CA ALA A 55 17.36 22.82 -14.65
C ALA A 55 16.89 23.32 -13.27
N VAL A 56 15.72 22.88 -12.81
CA VAL A 56 15.22 23.25 -11.48
C VAL A 56 16.17 22.76 -10.39
N GLU A 57 16.81 21.61 -10.56
CA GLU A 57 17.86 21.11 -9.65
C GLU A 57 18.99 22.14 -9.46
N ASP A 58 19.49 22.69 -10.57
CA ASP A 58 20.59 23.64 -10.56
C ASP A 58 20.15 24.97 -9.92
N VAL A 59 18.92 25.45 -10.18
CA VAL A 59 18.37 26.65 -9.52
C VAL A 59 18.28 26.45 -8.00
N ARG A 60 17.78 25.30 -7.55
CA ARG A 60 17.66 25.00 -6.12
C ARG A 60 19.01 24.97 -5.42
N SER A 61 20.04 24.48 -6.10
CA SER A 61 21.40 24.43 -5.57
C SER A 61 22.03 25.81 -5.30
N ILE A 62 21.47 26.89 -5.88
CA ILE A 62 21.89 28.28 -5.64
C ILE A 62 21.54 28.73 -4.21
N TYR A 63 20.45 28.21 -3.64
CA TYR A 63 20.04 28.57 -2.28
C TYR A 63 20.98 27.96 -1.23
N LYS A 64 21.50 28.80 -0.32
CA LYS A 64 22.44 28.42 0.74
C LYS A 64 21.99 28.86 2.14
N GLY A 65 20.67 28.94 2.36
CA GLY A 65 20.08 29.28 3.66
C GLY A 65 19.60 30.73 3.80
N SER A 66 19.91 31.60 2.84
CA SER A 66 19.41 32.97 2.77
C SER A 66 18.82 33.29 1.40
N GLU A 67 17.98 34.32 1.33
CA GLU A 67 17.39 34.80 0.08
C GLU A 67 18.48 35.15 -0.96
N VAL A 68 18.28 34.68 -2.20
CA VAL A 68 19.20 34.95 -3.31
C VAL A 68 18.44 35.59 -4.47
N LYS A 69 18.90 36.74 -4.94
CA LYS A 69 18.43 37.33 -6.19
C LYS A 69 19.05 36.59 -7.38
N LEU A 70 18.20 36.02 -8.24
CA LEU A 70 18.62 35.27 -9.41
C LEU A 70 19.12 36.23 -10.50
N ASN A 71 20.33 36.00 -10.98
CA ASN A 71 21.01 36.85 -11.95
C ASN A 71 21.85 35.99 -12.91
N GLU A 72 22.37 36.61 -13.96
CA GLU A 72 23.09 35.89 -15.02
C GLU A 72 24.30 35.09 -14.51
N SER A 73 25.01 35.62 -13.49
CA SER A 73 26.18 34.95 -12.92
C SER A 73 25.81 33.67 -12.17
N ASN A 74 24.84 33.72 -11.25
CA ASN A 74 24.44 32.53 -10.48
C ASN A 74 23.59 31.54 -11.29
N LEU A 75 22.94 31.99 -12.37
CA LEU A 75 22.25 31.14 -13.34
C LEU A 75 23.17 30.59 -14.45
N ARG A 76 24.48 30.90 -14.42
CA ARG A 76 25.47 30.44 -15.43
C ARG A 76 25.09 30.81 -16.87
N GLY A 77 24.58 32.03 -17.07
CA GLY A 77 24.15 32.54 -18.37
C GLY A 77 22.72 32.16 -18.77
N ALA A 78 22.02 31.34 -17.99
CA ALA A 78 20.61 31.02 -18.22
C ALA A 78 19.69 32.11 -17.66
N GLU A 79 18.43 32.11 -18.12
CA GLU A 79 17.41 33.08 -17.70
C GLU A 79 16.07 32.44 -17.36
N LYS A 80 15.85 31.19 -17.80
CA LYS A 80 14.53 30.55 -17.82
C LYS A 80 14.57 29.14 -17.22
N ILE A 81 13.45 28.73 -16.65
CA ILE A 81 13.16 27.34 -16.30
C ILE A 81 11.96 26.84 -17.10
N VAL A 82 11.86 25.52 -17.26
CA VAL A 82 10.69 24.86 -17.85
C VAL A 82 10.24 23.73 -16.94
N GLY A 83 8.93 23.60 -16.74
CA GLY A 83 8.35 22.55 -15.93
C GLY A 83 6.88 22.33 -16.25
N ILE A 84 6.36 21.21 -15.77
CA ILE A 84 4.94 20.86 -15.83
C ILE A 84 4.30 21.25 -14.51
N VAL A 85 3.16 21.93 -14.56
CA VAL A 85 2.34 22.25 -13.39
C VAL A 85 1.80 20.97 -12.80
N ILE A 86 2.02 20.78 -11.50
CA ILE A 86 1.45 19.65 -10.74
C ILE A 86 0.41 20.10 -9.72
N SER A 87 0.41 21.39 -9.37
CA SER A 87 -0.55 21.98 -8.43
C SER A 87 -1.91 22.26 -9.07
N ARG A 88 -2.94 22.19 -8.25
CA ARG A 88 -4.35 22.33 -8.61
C ARG A 88 -4.98 23.39 -7.72
N ALA A 89 -4.95 24.65 -8.15
CA ALA A 89 -5.45 25.78 -7.36
C ALA A 89 -6.96 25.69 -7.04
N ASP A 90 -7.75 25.10 -7.93
CA ASP A 90 -9.19 24.88 -7.75
C ASP A 90 -9.53 23.76 -6.76
N SER A 91 -8.53 23.01 -6.28
CA SER A 91 -8.74 21.95 -5.31
C SER A 91 -8.93 22.45 -3.87
N GLY A 92 -8.47 23.67 -3.60
CA GLY A 92 -8.49 24.29 -2.28
C GLY A 92 -7.44 23.74 -1.30
N ASN A 93 -6.59 22.78 -1.70
CA ASN A 93 -5.51 22.23 -0.86
C ASN A 93 -4.11 22.49 -1.44
N VAL A 94 -3.85 23.74 -1.82
CA VAL A 94 -2.55 24.25 -2.26
C VAL A 94 -2.38 25.65 -1.68
N PRO A 95 -1.17 26.06 -1.24
CA PRO A 95 -0.94 27.42 -0.76
C PRO A 95 -1.44 28.48 -1.75
N GLY A 96 -2.18 29.48 -1.25
CA GLY A 96 -2.76 30.53 -2.08
C GLY A 96 -1.71 31.30 -2.86
N GLY A 97 -1.99 31.56 -4.14
CA GLY A 97 -1.09 32.32 -5.03
C GLY A 97 0.13 31.55 -5.53
N VAL A 98 0.25 30.26 -5.22
CA VAL A 98 1.41 29.45 -5.58
C VAL A 98 1.08 28.45 -6.70
N VAL A 99 2.02 28.30 -7.64
CA VAL A 99 2.03 27.24 -8.64
C VAL A 99 3.24 26.35 -8.42
N ILE A 100 3.04 25.03 -8.41
CA ILE A 100 4.12 24.06 -8.26
C ILE A 100 4.50 23.51 -9.62
N LEU A 101 5.76 23.72 -10.00
CA LEU A 101 6.35 23.19 -11.22
C LEU A 101 7.24 22.00 -10.93
N GLN A 102 7.03 20.92 -11.67
CA GLN A 102 7.89 19.76 -11.68
C GLN A 102 8.69 19.70 -12.99
N ASN A 103 9.99 19.56 -12.88
CA ASN A 103 10.93 19.44 -13.98
C ASN A 103 11.58 18.05 -13.96
N PHE A 104 11.66 17.42 -15.13
CA PHE A 104 12.41 16.17 -15.32
C PHE A 104 13.60 16.44 -16.23
N THR A 105 14.80 16.48 -15.64
CA THR A 105 16.04 16.76 -16.36
C THR A 105 17.14 15.86 -15.80
N ARG A 106 18.01 15.31 -16.68
CA ARG A 106 19.13 14.44 -16.28
C ARG A 106 18.72 13.22 -15.42
N GLY A 107 17.53 12.66 -15.67
CA GLY A 107 17.01 11.52 -14.91
C GLY A 107 16.45 11.85 -13.53
N ASN A 108 16.49 13.13 -13.12
CA ASN A 108 16.00 13.58 -11.84
C ASN A 108 14.67 14.33 -11.98
N ILE A 109 13.72 14.00 -11.11
CA ILE A 109 12.51 14.80 -10.91
C ILE A 109 12.80 15.81 -9.79
N ARG A 110 12.62 17.10 -10.07
CA ARG A 110 12.71 18.17 -9.07
C ARG A 110 11.55 19.13 -9.21
N GLY A 111 11.04 19.55 -8.06
CA GLY A 111 9.98 20.53 -7.94
C GLY A 111 10.49 21.91 -7.54
N ILE A 112 9.72 22.95 -7.87
CA ILE A 112 9.88 24.29 -7.30
C ILE A 112 8.53 24.99 -7.19
N ALA A 113 8.34 25.76 -6.11
CA ALA A 113 7.19 26.63 -5.94
C ALA A 113 7.42 27.98 -6.61
N LEU A 114 6.40 28.48 -7.30
CA LEU A 114 6.37 29.82 -7.91
C LEU A 114 5.29 30.64 -7.24
N ASP A 115 5.66 31.79 -6.68
CA ASP A 115 4.72 32.79 -6.22
C ASP A 115 4.30 33.67 -7.40
N VAL A 116 3.04 33.49 -7.82
CA VAL A 116 2.45 34.12 -9.01
C VAL A 116 1.18 34.91 -8.68
N GLY A 117 0.84 35.02 -7.39
CA GLY A 117 -0.37 35.70 -6.94
C GLY A 117 -1.65 35.13 -7.57
N ALA A 118 -2.59 36.02 -7.90
CA ALA A 118 -3.91 35.63 -8.42
C ALA A 118 -3.87 34.79 -9.71
N GLU A 119 -2.80 34.90 -10.50
CA GLU A 119 -2.62 34.12 -11.74
C GLU A 119 -2.45 32.62 -11.49
N ALA A 120 -2.24 32.17 -10.25
CA ALA A 120 -2.18 30.75 -9.92
C ALA A 120 -3.44 30.00 -10.38
N ALA A 121 -4.60 30.66 -10.33
CA ALA A 121 -5.88 30.11 -10.77
C ALA A 121 -5.98 29.92 -12.30
N SER A 122 -5.09 30.50 -13.10
CA SER A 122 -5.04 30.39 -14.57
C SER A 122 -4.31 29.13 -15.07
N PHE A 123 -3.65 28.41 -14.17
CA PHE A 123 -2.86 27.22 -14.48
C PHE A 123 -3.55 25.94 -14.00
N ARG A 124 -3.37 24.85 -14.73
CA ARG A 124 -3.93 23.53 -14.40
C ARG A 124 -2.85 22.46 -14.43
N PRO A 125 -2.98 21.36 -13.65
CA PRO A 125 -2.08 20.23 -13.74
C PRO A 125 -1.91 19.74 -15.19
N GLY A 126 -0.66 19.55 -15.61
CA GLY A 126 -0.30 19.18 -16.98
C GLY A 126 -0.01 20.36 -17.92
N ASP A 127 -0.24 21.61 -17.49
CA ASP A 127 0.25 22.79 -18.22
C ASP A 127 1.78 22.81 -18.19
N SER A 128 2.42 23.03 -19.34
CA SER A 128 3.86 23.22 -19.43
C SER A 128 4.16 24.71 -19.46
N LEU A 129 4.94 25.18 -18.49
CA LEU A 129 5.29 26.59 -18.35
C LEU A 129 6.77 26.79 -18.64
N MET A 130 7.03 27.87 -19.37
CA MET A 130 8.34 28.48 -19.49
C MET A 130 8.35 29.75 -18.64
N VAL A 131 9.23 29.81 -17.67
CA VAL A 131 9.26 30.90 -16.68
C VAL A 131 10.61 31.59 -16.70
N THR A 132 10.59 32.90 -16.93
CA THR A 132 11.79 33.75 -16.84
C THR A 132 12.06 34.08 -15.38
N VAL A 133 13.16 33.57 -14.85
CA VAL A 133 13.51 33.68 -13.42
C VAL A 133 14.59 34.72 -13.15
N LYS A 134 15.24 35.25 -14.19
CA LYS A 134 16.22 36.34 -14.06
C LYS A 134 15.57 37.57 -13.40
N GLY A 135 16.18 38.06 -12.33
CA GLY A 135 15.69 39.20 -11.55
C GLY A 135 14.78 38.83 -10.38
N ALA A 136 14.23 37.61 -10.36
CA ALA A 136 13.38 37.11 -9.27
C ALA A 136 14.21 36.72 -8.04
N ALA A 137 13.54 36.52 -6.90
CA ALA A 137 14.14 36.13 -5.64
C ALA A 137 13.84 34.67 -5.29
N LEU A 138 14.87 33.88 -5.00
CA LEU A 138 14.77 32.51 -4.49
C LEU A 138 14.88 32.53 -2.96
N LYS A 139 13.80 32.17 -2.27
CA LYS A 139 13.69 32.21 -0.79
C LYS A 139 12.81 31.10 -0.26
N ARG A 140 12.88 30.81 1.05
CA ARG A 140 11.90 29.92 1.71
C ARG A 140 10.70 30.74 2.20
N VAL A 141 9.50 30.30 1.83
CA VAL A 141 8.22 30.83 2.33
C VAL A 141 7.55 29.71 3.10
N ASN A 142 7.33 29.90 4.40
CA ASN A 142 6.79 28.86 5.32
C ASN A 142 7.55 27.51 5.24
N GLY A 143 8.87 27.57 5.03
CA GLY A 143 9.74 26.41 4.88
C GLY A 143 9.92 25.93 3.43
N THR A 144 9.01 26.23 2.51
CA THR A 144 9.08 25.76 1.11
C THR A 144 9.91 26.69 0.24
N LEU A 145 10.87 26.13 -0.50
CA LEU A 145 11.70 26.87 -1.44
C LEU A 145 10.89 27.39 -2.64
N THR A 146 10.84 28.72 -2.76
CA THR A 146 9.93 29.44 -3.63
C THR A 146 10.67 30.51 -4.44
N ILE A 147 10.32 30.64 -5.71
CA ILE A 147 10.72 31.78 -6.56
C ILE A 147 9.61 32.83 -6.47
N SER A 148 9.97 34.04 -6.08
CA SER A 148 9.06 35.18 -5.86
C SER A 148 9.54 36.43 -6.57
N GLY A 149 8.64 37.42 -6.76
CA GLY A 149 8.96 38.65 -7.47
C GLY A 149 9.19 38.42 -8.98
N LEU A 150 8.45 37.47 -9.57
CA LEU A 150 8.41 37.27 -11.01
C LEU A 150 7.77 38.50 -11.68
N ALA A 151 8.28 38.91 -12.84
CA ALA A 151 7.65 39.96 -13.62
C ALA A 151 6.30 39.48 -14.21
N ASP A 152 5.36 40.39 -14.46
CA ASP A 152 4.02 40.06 -14.97
C ASP A 152 4.05 39.26 -16.29
N THR A 153 5.09 39.47 -17.11
CA THR A 153 5.30 38.78 -18.40
C THR A 153 6.26 37.59 -18.31
N ALA A 154 6.69 37.21 -17.10
CA ALA A 154 7.71 36.20 -16.90
C ALA A 154 7.24 34.79 -17.28
N ILE A 155 5.93 34.52 -17.19
CA ILE A 155 5.36 33.19 -17.36
C ILE A 155 4.70 33.07 -18.73
N ARG A 156 5.14 32.07 -19.50
CA ARG A 156 4.52 31.70 -20.76
C ARG A 156 4.08 30.24 -20.71
N LYS A 157 2.79 30.01 -20.94
CA LYS A 157 2.26 28.66 -21.19
C LYS A 157 2.72 28.18 -22.57
N VAL A 158 3.42 27.06 -22.63
CA VAL A 158 3.98 26.50 -23.87
C VAL A 158 3.38 25.16 -24.25
N GLY A 159 2.59 24.55 -23.37
CA GLY A 159 1.84 23.33 -23.63
C GLY A 159 0.76 23.10 -22.58
N GLN A 160 -0.11 22.12 -22.83
CA GLN A 160 -1.23 21.78 -21.96
C GLN A 160 -1.50 20.27 -22.02
N ARG A 161 -2.14 19.72 -20.97
CA ARG A 161 -2.53 18.30 -20.87
C ARG A 161 -1.35 17.31 -20.98
N ASN A 162 -0.16 17.72 -20.53
CA ASN A 162 0.98 16.82 -20.43
C ASN A 162 0.79 15.84 -19.27
N THR A 163 1.30 14.63 -19.42
CA THR A 163 1.29 13.63 -18.35
C THR A 163 2.16 14.09 -17.19
N VAL A 164 1.60 14.02 -15.97
CA VAL A 164 2.33 14.30 -14.74
C VAL A 164 2.87 13.00 -14.17
N THR A 165 4.18 12.93 -13.95
CA THR A 165 4.83 11.77 -13.33
C THR A 165 4.71 11.82 -11.81
N GLN A 166 4.20 10.76 -11.21
CA GLN A 166 4.09 10.58 -9.77
C GLN A 166 5.07 9.51 -9.29
N GLN A 167 5.85 9.81 -8.24
CA GLN A 167 6.84 8.87 -7.69
C GLN A 167 6.27 8.10 -6.51
N VAL A 168 6.41 6.77 -6.47
CA VAL A 168 6.05 5.99 -5.29
C VAL A 168 7.21 6.01 -4.30
N VAL A 169 6.97 6.49 -3.08
CA VAL A 169 8.03 6.74 -2.07
C VAL A 169 7.51 6.35 -0.68
N SER A 170 8.38 5.77 0.16
CA SER A 170 8.08 5.52 1.57
C SER A 170 8.42 6.73 2.45
N PRO A 171 7.78 6.90 3.62
CA PRO A 171 8.12 7.99 4.54
C PRO A 171 9.61 7.99 4.94
N TYR A 172 10.19 6.80 5.16
CA TYR A 172 11.61 6.64 5.49
C TYR A 172 12.55 7.24 4.44
N THR A 173 12.36 6.90 3.16
CA THR A 173 13.17 7.46 2.07
C THR A 173 13.00 8.97 1.96
N LEU A 174 11.79 9.44 2.21
CA LEU A 174 11.47 10.87 2.14
C LEU A 174 12.14 11.65 3.27
N ASN A 175 12.07 11.17 4.51
CA ASN A 175 12.66 11.82 5.68
C ASN A 175 14.19 11.80 5.66
N LEU A 176 14.81 10.80 5.02
CA LEU A 176 16.25 10.79 4.80
C LEU A 176 16.72 11.89 3.83
N ARG A 177 15.87 12.28 2.87
CA ARG A 177 16.22 13.24 1.81
C ARG A 177 15.04 14.16 1.45
N PRO A 178 14.52 14.96 2.40
CA PRO A 178 13.28 15.73 2.21
C PRO A 178 13.43 16.78 1.09
N GLU A 179 14.62 17.37 0.98
CA GLU A 179 14.97 18.33 -0.06
C GLU A 179 14.85 17.73 -1.47
N VAL A 180 15.04 16.42 -1.67
CA VAL A 180 14.92 15.80 -3.01
C VAL A 180 13.47 15.77 -3.49
N PHE A 181 12.52 15.60 -2.56
CA PHE A 181 11.10 15.43 -2.85
C PHE A 181 10.30 16.73 -2.69
N GLU A 182 10.87 17.77 -2.08
CA GLU A 182 10.21 19.06 -1.98
C GLU A 182 9.69 19.53 -3.36
N SER A 183 8.41 19.93 -3.36
CA SER A 183 7.64 20.38 -4.53
C SER A 183 7.46 19.32 -5.64
N THR A 184 7.61 18.02 -5.35
CA THR A 184 7.32 16.94 -6.30
C THR A 184 6.00 16.23 -5.98
N LEU A 185 5.43 15.54 -6.98
CA LEU A 185 4.23 14.72 -6.82
C LEU A 185 4.62 13.28 -6.44
N ILE A 186 4.14 12.82 -5.28
CA ILE A 186 4.44 11.48 -4.76
C ILE A 186 3.19 10.65 -4.50
N ARG A 187 3.36 9.34 -4.30
CA ARG A 187 2.40 8.42 -3.68
C ARG A 187 3.07 7.64 -2.56
N VAL A 188 2.46 7.65 -1.38
CA VAL A 188 2.80 6.79 -0.25
C VAL A 188 1.73 5.72 -0.12
N LYS A 189 2.13 4.44 -0.14
CA LYS A 189 1.19 3.31 -0.14
C LYS A 189 0.92 2.79 1.27
N SER A 190 -0.30 2.31 1.50
CA SER A 190 -0.70 1.55 2.69
C SER A 190 -0.34 2.19 4.04
N VAL A 191 -0.56 3.50 4.17
CA VAL A 191 -0.33 4.24 5.42
C VAL A 191 -1.47 4.04 6.41
N SER A 192 -1.16 4.17 7.70
CA SER A 192 -2.13 4.27 8.78
C SER A 192 -2.09 5.68 9.39
N VAL A 193 -3.26 6.24 9.72
CA VAL A 193 -3.35 7.55 10.35
C VAL A 193 -3.03 7.44 11.83
N SER A 194 -2.22 8.37 12.35
CA SER A 194 -1.82 8.44 13.76
C SER A 194 -2.04 9.86 14.32
N PRO A 195 -2.68 10.00 15.50
CA PRO A 195 -3.42 8.97 16.24
C PRO A 195 -4.53 8.32 15.39
N ALA A 196 -4.95 7.11 15.75
CA ALA A 196 -6.02 6.42 15.02
C ALA A 196 -7.29 7.28 15.07
N PRO A 197 -7.90 7.60 13.91
CA PRO A 197 -9.07 8.46 13.86
C PRO A 197 -10.28 7.74 14.45
N VAL A 198 -11.15 8.51 15.10
CA VAL A 198 -12.47 8.03 15.54
C VAL A 198 -13.48 8.17 14.38
N PRO A 199 -14.55 7.34 14.34
CA PRO A 199 -15.61 7.51 13.35
C PRO A 199 -16.17 8.93 13.34
N GLY A 200 -16.34 9.51 12.15
CA GLY A 200 -16.80 10.88 11.96
C GLY A 200 -15.72 11.97 12.05
N GLU A 201 -14.48 11.65 12.40
CA GLU A 201 -13.37 12.60 12.26
C GLU A 201 -13.15 12.96 10.79
N ILE A 202 -12.80 14.21 10.49
CA ILE A 202 -12.68 14.73 9.12
C ILE A 202 -11.23 14.98 8.69
N PHE A 203 -11.00 15.15 7.38
CA PHE A 203 -9.67 15.40 6.81
C PHE A 203 -9.00 16.72 7.21
N ALA A 204 -9.78 17.76 7.53
CA ALA A 204 -9.27 19.11 7.77
C ALA A 204 -8.15 19.14 8.84
N GLY A 205 -7.08 19.86 8.53
CA GLY A 205 -5.91 20.06 9.37
C GLY A 205 -4.72 19.16 9.04
N ASP A 206 -3.75 19.12 9.96
CA ASP A 206 -2.58 18.25 9.87
C ASP A 206 -2.88 16.86 10.48
N ARG A 207 -2.37 15.79 9.86
CA ARG A 207 -2.43 14.40 10.34
C ARG A 207 -1.07 13.73 10.15
N PHE A 208 -0.79 12.68 10.91
CA PHE A 208 0.43 11.89 10.72
C PHE A 208 0.09 10.55 10.06
N LEU A 209 0.90 10.18 9.07
CA LEU A 209 0.76 8.95 8.31
C LEU A 209 1.95 8.05 8.63
N ILE A 210 1.70 6.88 9.19
CA ILE A 210 2.73 5.88 9.50
C ILE A 210 2.76 4.84 8.39
N ALA A 211 3.95 4.53 7.85
CA ALA A 211 4.16 3.36 7.00
C ALA A 211 5.53 2.73 7.27
N GLY A 212 5.52 1.45 7.66
CA GLY A 212 6.73 0.73 8.06
C GLY A 212 7.32 1.33 9.34
N ILE A 213 8.59 1.74 9.27
CA ILE A 213 9.36 2.21 10.44
C ILE A 213 9.31 3.72 10.66
N ASP A 214 8.68 4.49 9.76
CA ASP A 214 8.72 5.95 9.80
C ASP A 214 7.36 6.56 9.43
N SER A 215 7.24 7.88 9.58
CA SER A 215 6.01 8.64 9.40
C SER A 215 6.21 9.91 8.57
N ILE A 216 5.13 10.41 7.99
CA ILE A 216 5.11 11.68 7.26
C ILE A 216 3.86 12.47 7.65
N GLY A 217 3.98 13.80 7.70
CA GLY A 217 2.81 14.66 7.88
C GLY A 217 1.93 14.67 6.62
N MET A 218 0.63 14.82 6.80
CA MET A 218 -0.34 15.13 5.76
C MET A 218 -1.07 16.41 6.14
N HIS A 219 -1.28 17.31 5.19
CA HIS A 219 -2.04 18.52 5.43
C HIS A 219 -3.24 18.62 4.49
N THR A 220 -4.38 19.02 5.07
CA THR A 220 -5.59 19.38 4.32
C THR A 220 -6.13 20.72 4.80
N GLU A 221 -6.10 21.72 3.92
CA GLU A 221 -6.70 23.02 4.17
C GLU A 221 -8.22 22.91 4.35
N PRO A 222 -8.85 23.72 5.21
CA PRO A 222 -10.31 23.73 5.37
C PRO A 222 -11.08 24.05 4.08
N ALA A 223 -10.45 24.77 3.14
CA ALA A 223 -11.01 25.09 1.84
C ALA A 223 -10.98 23.93 0.83
N ALA A 224 -10.30 22.83 1.15
CA ALA A 224 -10.19 21.69 0.27
C ALA A 224 -11.57 21.04 0.04
N GLY A 225 -11.88 20.67 -1.20
CA GLY A 225 -13.18 20.06 -1.55
C GLY A 225 -13.50 18.73 -0.84
N PHE A 226 -12.53 18.15 -0.13
CA PHE A 226 -12.66 16.92 0.66
C PHE A 226 -12.39 17.10 2.15
N ALA A 227 -12.17 18.33 2.63
CA ALA A 227 -11.82 18.63 4.02
C ALA A 227 -12.83 18.09 5.03
N ASN A 228 -14.13 18.10 4.68
CA ASN A 228 -15.23 17.63 5.52
C ASN A 228 -15.58 16.15 5.33
N LYS A 229 -14.81 15.40 4.54
CA LYS A 229 -15.03 13.95 4.41
C LYS A 229 -14.40 13.22 5.58
N GLU A 230 -14.97 12.06 5.89
CA GLU A 230 -14.48 11.20 6.97
C GLU A 230 -13.06 10.72 6.69
N LEU A 231 -12.21 10.83 7.71
CA LEU A 231 -10.81 10.46 7.73
C LEU A 231 -10.70 8.93 7.92
N PRO A 232 -10.13 8.19 6.95
CA PRO A 232 -9.96 6.75 7.08
C PRO A 232 -8.86 6.41 8.11
N GLY A 233 -8.98 5.26 8.76
CA GLY A 233 -7.94 4.71 9.63
C GLY A 233 -6.66 4.31 8.87
N GLY A 234 -6.78 3.97 7.59
CA GLY A 234 -5.63 3.78 6.70
C GLY A 234 -5.97 3.98 5.23
N ALA A 235 -4.98 4.29 4.40
CA ALA A 235 -5.17 4.58 2.97
C ALA A 235 -3.83 4.55 2.21
N SER A 236 -3.89 4.70 0.89
CA SER A 236 -2.76 5.08 0.03
C SER A 236 -2.94 6.53 -0.41
N ILE A 237 -1.95 7.40 -0.15
CA ILE A 237 -2.05 8.85 -0.28
C ILE A 237 -1.13 9.37 -1.39
N GLY A 238 -1.70 10.04 -2.38
CA GLY A 238 -1.00 10.84 -3.37
C GLY A 238 -1.04 12.33 -3.02
N GLY A 239 0.00 13.09 -3.37
CA GLY A 239 0.00 14.53 -3.14
C GLY A 239 1.32 15.21 -3.46
N VAL A 240 1.31 16.54 -3.37
CA VAL A 240 2.51 17.36 -3.53
C VAL A 240 3.22 17.47 -2.18
N VAL A 241 4.55 17.31 -2.17
CA VAL A 241 5.33 17.42 -0.94
C VAL A 241 5.74 18.87 -0.70
N PHE A 242 5.46 19.35 0.50
CA PHE A 242 5.93 20.65 0.99
C PHE A 242 6.84 20.44 2.19
N LEU A 243 7.84 21.31 2.34
CA LEU A 243 8.63 21.38 3.56
C LEU A 243 8.06 22.50 4.43
N LYS A 244 7.76 22.18 5.67
CA LYS A 244 7.32 23.13 6.71
C LYS A 244 8.42 23.23 7.76
N ALA A 245 8.64 24.43 8.28
CA ALA A 245 9.44 24.59 9.49
C ALA A 245 8.62 24.07 10.69
N ALA A 246 9.16 23.10 11.42
CA ALA A 246 8.61 22.65 12.70
C ALA A 246 9.01 23.63 13.83
N GLU A 247 8.41 23.46 15.01
CA GLU A 247 8.67 24.31 16.20
C GLU A 247 10.15 24.29 16.64
N ASP A 248 10.85 23.18 16.38
CA ASP A 248 12.28 22.99 16.62
C ASP A 248 13.18 23.66 15.55
N GLY A 249 12.58 24.31 14.55
CA GLY A 249 13.29 24.92 13.42
C GLY A 249 13.70 23.93 12.32
N ALA A 250 13.47 22.62 12.49
CA ALA A 250 13.78 21.62 11.48
C ALA A 250 12.74 21.65 10.35
N LEU A 251 13.18 21.41 9.11
CA LEU A 251 12.27 21.27 7.98
C LEU A 251 11.70 19.85 7.96
N LYS A 252 10.38 19.73 8.15
CA LYS A 252 9.66 18.46 8.06
C LYS A 252 8.82 18.43 6.81
N ALA A 253 8.82 17.29 6.15
CA ALA A 253 8.02 17.09 4.96
C ALA A 253 6.56 16.77 5.31
N SER A 254 5.68 17.31 4.48
CA SER A 254 4.24 17.10 4.55
C SER A 254 3.70 16.87 3.16
N VAL A 255 2.91 15.81 2.98
CA VAL A 255 2.19 15.53 1.73
C VAL A 255 0.85 16.24 1.72
N TRP A 256 0.52 16.90 0.62
CA TRP A 256 -0.73 17.65 0.44
C TRP A 256 -1.52 17.00 -0.70
N PRO A 257 -2.53 16.17 -0.38
CA PRO A 257 -3.42 15.58 -1.38
C PRO A 257 -4.25 16.67 -2.03
N GLN A 258 -4.36 16.67 -3.35
CA GLN A 258 -5.04 17.78 -4.01
C GLN A 258 -6.55 17.53 -4.03
N THR A 259 -6.97 16.28 -4.20
CA THR A 259 -8.37 15.87 -4.31
C THR A 259 -8.62 14.58 -3.56
N TYR A 260 -9.90 14.25 -3.32
CA TYR A 260 -10.25 12.97 -2.70
C TYR A 260 -9.82 11.75 -3.54
N ALA A 261 -9.68 11.91 -4.86
CA ALA A 261 -9.19 10.86 -5.75
C ALA A 261 -7.71 10.51 -5.52
N ASP A 262 -6.94 11.41 -4.90
CA ASP A 262 -5.56 11.14 -4.53
C ASP A 262 -5.46 10.19 -3.32
N ILE A 263 -6.57 9.93 -2.64
CA ILE A 263 -6.71 9.03 -1.49
C ILE A 263 -7.34 7.74 -1.98
N THR A 264 -6.63 6.63 -1.92
CA THR A 264 -7.03 5.31 -2.44
C THR A 264 -6.92 4.25 -1.35
N GLU A 265 -7.43 3.03 -1.58
CA GLU A 265 -7.27 1.89 -0.64
C GLU A 265 -7.70 2.21 0.80
N ARG A 266 -8.79 2.97 0.94
CA ARG A 266 -9.26 3.49 2.23
C ARG A 266 -9.80 2.36 3.10
N ARG A 267 -9.34 2.32 4.35
CA ARG A 267 -9.85 1.47 5.43
C ARG A 267 -10.56 2.33 6.47
N PRO A 268 -11.75 1.96 6.93
CA PRO A 268 -12.49 2.76 7.91
C PRO A 268 -11.71 2.92 9.22
N PRO A 269 -11.92 4.02 9.97
CA PRO A 269 -11.45 4.14 11.35
C PRO A 269 -12.00 2.97 12.19
N VAL A 270 -11.17 2.44 13.10
CA VAL A 270 -11.62 1.47 14.10
C VAL A 270 -12.17 2.27 15.28
N ASP A 271 -13.42 2.02 15.67
CA ASP A 271 -13.97 2.58 16.90
C ASP A 271 -13.48 1.77 18.11
N PRO A 272 -12.62 2.34 18.98
CA PRO A 272 -12.13 1.64 20.16
C PRO A 272 -13.21 1.39 21.22
N ASN A 273 -14.39 2.02 21.09
CA ASN A 273 -15.50 1.90 22.03
C ASN A 273 -16.72 1.19 21.43
N ALA A 274 -16.67 0.82 20.14
CA ALA A 274 -17.72 -0.03 19.59
C ALA A 274 -17.67 -1.38 20.31
N PRO A 275 -18.82 -1.92 20.77
CA PRO A 275 -18.87 -3.29 21.26
C PRO A 275 -18.52 -4.21 20.10
N HIS A 276 -17.26 -4.62 20.06
CA HIS A 276 -16.70 -5.48 19.03
C HIS A 276 -16.02 -6.66 19.73
N LEU A 277 -16.20 -7.86 19.20
CA LEU A 277 -15.47 -9.03 19.67
C LEU A 277 -14.04 -8.92 19.15
N GLY A 278 -13.08 -8.88 20.07
CA GLY A 278 -11.66 -8.87 19.70
C GLY A 278 -11.23 -10.16 19.00
N ASN A 279 -9.99 -10.19 18.49
CA ASN A 279 -9.43 -11.40 17.88
C ASN A 279 -9.53 -12.59 18.84
N LYS A 280 -10.03 -13.73 18.34
CA LYS A 280 -10.23 -14.98 19.10
C LYS A 280 -11.12 -14.85 20.34
N ALA A 281 -12.05 -13.89 20.42
CA ALA A 281 -13.09 -13.90 21.45
C ALA A 281 -13.92 -15.21 21.41
N ILE A 282 -14.07 -15.76 20.20
CA ILE A 282 -14.66 -17.07 19.93
C ILE A 282 -13.66 -17.90 19.14
N ILE A 283 -13.48 -19.16 19.52
CA ILE A 283 -12.63 -20.13 18.82
C ILE A 283 -13.41 -21.39 18.45
N ILE A 284 -13.03 -22.01 17.33
CA ILE A 284 -13.62 -23.26 16.84
C ILE A 284 -12.90 -24.44 17.52
N THR A 285 -13.66 -25.29 18.22
CA THR A 285 -13.12 -26.41 19.02
C THR A 285 -13.52 -27.80 18.51
N GLY A 286 -14.48 -27.88 17.60
CA GLY A 286 -14.80 -29.12 16.90
C GLY A 286 -16.06 -29.02 16.05
N PHE A 287 -16.35 -30.06 15.28
CA PHE A 287 -17.52 -30.11 14.42
C PHE A 287 -17.91 -31.55 14.05
N ALA A 288 -19.17 -31.72 13.64
CA ALA A 288 -19.71 -32.94 13.04
C ALA A 288 -20.27 -32.61 11.65
N ASN A 289 -19.56 -33.04 10.61
CA ASN A 289 -19.88 -32.80 9.19
C ASN A 289 -20.40 -34.03 8.43
N ASP A 290 -20.39 -35.20 9.06
CA ASP A 290 -20.80 -36.47 8.44
C ASP A 290 -21.36 -37.39 9.53
N VAL A 291 -22.54 -36.98 10.03
CA VAL A 291 -23.21 -37.70 11.10
C VAL A 291 -23.82 -38.99 10.56
N LYS A 292 -23.98 -39.99 11.41
CA LYS A 292 -24.48 -41.30 10.98
C LYS A 292 -25.92 -41.21 10.45
N GLY A 293 -26.13 -41.53 9.18
CA GLY A 293 -27.38 -41.50 8.45
C GLY A 293 -27.50 -40.24 7.57
N SER A 294 -28.60 -39.52 7.73
CA SER A 294 -28.82 -38.27 6.98
C SER A 294 -28.23 -37.09 7.75
N ASP A 295 -27.55 -36.20 7.03
CA ASP A 295 -26.98 -34.97 7.58
C ASP A 295 -28.02 -33.90 7.88
N GLY A 296 -29.16 -33.91 7.17
CA GLY A 296 -30.15 -32.83 7.21
C GLY A 296 -30.59 -32.42 8.61
N ASN A 297 -30.27 -31.18 8.98
CA ASN A 297 -30.49 -30.57 10.30
C ASN A 297 -29.76 -31.22 11.48
N TYR A 298 -28.73 -32.04 11.24
CA TYR A 298 -27.98 -32.76 12.27
C TYR A 298 -26.50 -32.37 12.38
N GLU A 299 -25.95 -31.65 11.42
CA GLU A 299 -24.57 -31.15 11.49
C GLU A 299 -24.47 -29.95 12.43
N TYR A 300 -23.33 -29.81 13.09
CA TYR A 300 -23.08 -28.71 14.02
C TYR A 300 -21.61 -28.46 14.25
N VAL A 301 -21.31 -27.27 14.77
CA VAL A 301 -19.99 -26.82 15.16
C VAL A 301 -20.01 -26.48 16.65
N GLN A 302 -18.96 -26.90 17.34
CA GLN A 302 -18.67 -26.55 18.72
C GLN A 302 -17.64 -25.41 18.76
N PHE A 303 -17.93 -24.43 19.58
CA PHE A 303 -17.10 -23.27 19.84
C PHE A 303 -16.81 -23.15 21.33
N MET A 304 -15.79 -22.37 21.66
CA MET A 304 -15.51 -21.93 23.03
C MET A 304 -15.36 -20.41 23.06
N ALA A 305 -15.97 -19.77 24.06
CA ALA A 305 -15.75 -18.35 24.31
C ALA A 305 -14.47 -18.15 25.14
N THR A 306 -13.62 -17.20 24.77
CA THR A 306 -12.37 -16.90 25.48
C THR A 306 -12.52 -15.74 26.47
N GLU A 307 -13.72 -15.17 26.54
CA GLU A 307 -14.20 -14.13 27.44
C GLU A 307 -15.72 -14.27 27.60
N ASP A 308 -16.31 -13.52 28.52
CA ASP A 308 -17.76 -13.49 28.68
C ASP A 308 -18.38 -12.69 27.53
N ILE A 309 -19.40 -13.27 26.88
CA ILE A 309 -20.05 -12.69 25.70
C ILE A 309 -21.55 -12.66 25.93
N ASP A 310 -22.16 -11.50 25.71
CA ASP A 310 -23.60 -11.35 25.51
C ASP A 310 -23.85 -10.97 24.05
N PHE A 311 -24.37 -11.91 23.27
CA PHE A 311 -24.59 -11.73 21.84
C PHE A 311 -25.67 -10.69 21.50
N ALA A 312 -26.50 -10.28 22.49
CA ALA A 312 -27.41 -9.16 22.30
C ALA A 312 -26.68 -7.80 22.35
N VAL A 313 -25.49 -7.74 22.96
CA VAL A 313 -24.65 -6.55 23.07
C VAL A 313 -23.54 -6.56 22.02
N THR A 314 -22.83 -7.69 21.89
CA THR A 314 -21.73 -7.92 20.95
C THR A 314 -22.11 -9.07 20.01
N PRO A 315 -22.88 -8.81 18.94
CA PRO A 315 -23.31 -9.86 18.03
C PRO A 315 -22.12 -10.42 17.23
N ALA A 316 -22.26 -11.66 16.77
CA ALA A 316 -21.27 -12.34 15.94
C ALA A 316 -21.94 -13.06 14.78
N SER A 317 -21.15 -13.61 13.87
CA SER A 317 -21.68 -14.51 12.84
C SER A 317 -20.76 -15.69 12.58
N VAL A 318 -21.36 -16.82 12.21
CA VAL A 318 -20.66 -18.05 11.82
C VAL A 318 -20.99 -18.32 10.37
N PHE A 319 -19.97 -18.68 9.60
CA PHE A 319 -20.11 -19.13 8.22
C PHE A 319 -19.57 -20.55 8.08
N THR A 320 -20.29 -21.37 7.32
CA THR A 320 -19.75 -22.61 6.76
C THR A 320 -19.53 -22.43 5.26
N CYS A 321 -18.62 -23.21 4.67
CA CYS A 321 -18.48 -23.26 3.22
C CYS A 321 -18.35 -24.70 2.68
N THR A 322 -18.83 -24.87 1.45
CA THR A 322 -18.70 -26.10 0.66
C THR A 322 -18.27 -25.73 -0.76
N ASN A 323 -17.34 -26.50 -1.32
CA ASN A 323 -16.64 -26.13 -2.55
C ASN A 323 -16.59 -27.26 -3.57
N ALA A 324 -17.67 -28.04 -3.65
CA ALA A 324 -17.88 -28.97 -4.75
C ALA A 324 -17.82 -28.24 -6.10
N GLY A 325 -17.28 -28.91 -7.13
CA GLY A 325 -17.10 -28.32 -8.46
C GLY A 325 -18.35 -27.68 -9.07
N GLY A 326 -19.53 -28.24 -8.79
CA GLY A 326 -20.82 -27.71 -9.29
C GLY A 326 -21.49 -26.68 -8.40
N ALA A 327 -20.91 -26.31 -7.26
CA ALA A 327 -21.56 -25.42 -6.30
C ALA A 327 -21.73 -24.00 -6.86
N THR A 328 -22.96 -23.49 -6.77
CA THR A 328 -23.35 -22.17 -7.26
C THR A 328 -23.44 -21.15 -6.12
N PRO A 329 -23.12 -19.86 -6.35
CA PRO A 329 -22.63 -19.28 -7.60
C PRO A 329 -21.18 -19.70 -7.91
N TYR A 330 -20.73 -19.45 -9.14
CA TYR A 330 -19.35 -19.69 -9.63
C TYR A 330 -18.93 -21.17 -9.78
N PRO A 331 -19.69 -22.05 -10.46
CA PRO A 331 -19.27 -23.45 -10.64
C PRO A 331 -17.86 -23.54 -11.26
N GLY A 332 -17.02 -24.39 -10.68
CA GLY A 332 -15.64 -24.63 -11.12
C GLY A 332 -14.62 -23.52 -10.77
N ALA A 333 -15.05 -22.44 -10.12
CA ALA A 333 -14.18 -21.29 -9.82
C ALA A 333 -14.16 -20.94 -8.32
N ALA A 334 -13.18 -20.14 -7.93
CA ALA A 334 -13.08 -19.56 -6.60
C ALA A 334 -14.25 -18.59 -6.32
N PRO A 335 -14.73 -18.51 -5.08
CA PRO A 335 -15.85 -17.64 -4.70
C PRO A 335 -15.45 -16.17 -4.72
N ALA A 336 -15.99 -15.40 -5.66
CA ALA A 336 -15.68 -13.96 -5.76
C ALA A 336 -16.13 -13.16 -4.53
N GLY A 337 -17.21 -13.59 -3.85
CA GLY A 337 -17.69 -12.98 -2.62
C GLY A 337 -17.01 -13.52 -1.35
N GLY A 338 -16.08 -14.47 -1.47
CA GLY A 338 -15.49 -15.17 -0.31
C GLY A 338 -16.57 -15.75 0.61
N TRP A 339 -16.52 -15.43 1.90
CA TRP A 339 -17.48 -15.90 2.90
C TRP A 339 -18.92 -15.42 2.66
N VAL A 340 -19.11 -14.25 2.06
CA VAL A 340 -20.44 -13.67 1.79
C VAL A 340 -21.04 -14.08 0.45
N THR A 341 -20.48 -15.12 -0.18
CA THR A 341 -20.91 -15.59 -1.51
C THR A 341 -22.35 -16.12 -1.54
N GLY A 342 -22.79 -16.81 -0.48
CA GLY A 342 -24.14 -17.38 -0.38
C GLY A 342 -24.41 -18.50 -1.36
N GLY A 343 -25.68 -18.72 -1.69
CA GLY A 343 -26.12 -19.85 -2.52
C GLY A 343 -25.75 -21.20 -1.92
N GLY A 344 -25.32 -22.14 -2.76
CA GLY A 344 -24.79 -23.43 -2.32
C GLY A 344 -23.30 -23.42 -1.98
N ARG A 345 -22.68 -22.24 -1.78
CA ARG A 345 -21.24 -22.10 -1.47
C ARG A 345 -20.98 -21.83 0.01
N THR A 346 -21.73 -20.90 0.59
CA THR A 346 -21.60 -20.52 2.00
C THR A 346 -22.95 -20.41 2.67
N TYR A 347 -22.99 -20.70 3.96
CA TYR A 347 -24.20 -20.62 4.77
C TYR A 347 -23.91 -19.85 6.06
N LYS A 348 -24.76 -18.86 6.38
CA LYS A 348 -24.55 -17.96 7.52
C LYS A 348 -25.50 -18.23 8.68
N PHE A 349 -24.97 -18.09 9.89
CA PHE A 349 -25.69 -18.02 11.16
C PHE A 349 -25.38 -16.68 11.83
N GLU A 350 -26.39 -15.94 12.27
CA GLU A 350 -26.25 -14.74 13.08
C GLU A 350 -26.43 -15.06 14.57
N LEU A 351 -25.46 -14.67 15.39
CA LEU A 351 -25.48 -14.81 16.83
C LEU A 351 -25.82 -13.45 17.43
N THR A 352 -27.10 -13.23 17.72
CA THR A 352 -27.64 -11.94 18.17
C THR A 352 -28.32 -12.01 19.55
N GLN A 353 -28.24 -13.16 20.20
CA GLN A 353 -28.83 -13.39 21.51
C GLN A 353 -28.14 -14.55 22.23
N GLY A 354 -28.28 -14.58 23.55
CA GLY A 354 -27.68 -15.58 24.42
C GLY A 354 -26.37 -15.09 25.03
N VAL A 355 -26.06 -15.64 26.20
CA VAL A 355 -24.85 -15.29 26.97
C VAL A 355 -23.99 -16.53 27.11
N VAL A 356 -22.70 -16.45 26.81
CA VAL A 356 -21.74 -17.54 27.00
C VAL A 356 -20.61 -17.02 27.87
N ARG A 357 -20.21 -17.80 28.88
CA ARG A 357 -19.10 -17.40 29.76
C ARG A 357 -17.76 -17.86 29.22
N LYS A 358 -16.69 -17.18 29.63
CA LYS A 358 -15.31 -17.59 29.34
C LYS A 358 -15.10 -19.07 29.68
N GLY A 359 -14.58 -19.83 28.71
CA GLY A 359 -14.30 -21.26 28.81
C GLY A 359 -15.51 -22.17 28.60
N GLU A 360 -16.73 -21.64 28.47
CA GLU A 360 -17.90 -22.47 28.15
C GLU A 360 -17.89 -22.88 26.68
N PHE A 361 -18.24 -24.14 26.44
CA PHE A 361 -18.59 -24.62 25.10
C PHE A 361 -19.98 -24.13 24.70
N PHE A 362 -20.14 -23.81 23.41
CA PHE A 362 -21.43 -23.54 22.82
C PHE A 362 -21.51 -24.04 21.37
N TYR A 363 -22.73 -24.12 20.84
CA TYR A 363 -23.02 -24.83 19.60
C TYR A 363 -23.83 -23.99 18.62
N VAL A 364 -23.50 -24.15 17.35
CA VAL A 364 -24.23 -23.58 16.21
C VAL A 364 -24.42 -24.65 15.13
N GLY A 365 -25.60 -24.74 14.52
CA GLY A 365 -25.85 -25.68 13.43
C GLY A 365 -27.31 -26.07 13.24
N GLY A 366 -27.54 -27.36 13.00
CA GLY A 366 -28.85 -27.93 12.69
C GLY A 366 -29.84 -27.92 13.85
N SER A 367 -31.11 -27.69 13.53
CA SER A 367 -32.20 -27.58 14.50
C SER A 367 -32.50 -28.85 15.29
N ASN A 368 -32.06 -30.03 14.84
CA ASN A 368 -32.42 -31.29 15.49
C ASN A 368 -31.61 -31.56 16.77
N LYS A 369 -30.43 -30.94 16.94
CA LYS A 369 -29.62 -30.98 18.17
C LYS A 369 -29.40 -32.40 18.70
N ARG A 370 -28.88 -33.27 17.83
CA ARG A 370 -28.58 -34.68 18.13
C ARG A 370 -27.07 -34.92 18.02
N ILE A 371 -26.54 -35.79 18.89
CA ILE A 371 -25.10 -36.07 18.93
C ILE A 371 -24.57 -36.65 17.61
N ASN A 372 -25.30 -37.55 16.95
CA ASN A 372 -24.81 -38.30 15.81
C ASN A 372 -25.97 -38.69 14.88
N GLY A 373 -26.67 -37.70 14.31
CA GLY A 373 -27.74 -37.91 13.33
C GLY A 373 -29.08 -38.37 13.93
N ALA A 374 -29.98 -38.86 13.07
CA ALA A 374 -31.31 -39.31 13.49
C ALA A 374 -31.26 -40.42 14.55
N ASN A 375 -32.23 -40.40 15.47
CA ASN A 375 -32.39 -41.38 16.57
C ASN A 375 -31.18 -41.52 17.52
N SER A 376 -30.30 -40.51 17.61
CA SER A 376 -29.20 -40.49 18.58
C SER A 376 -29.55 -39.70 19.86
N THR A 377 -28.66 -39.72 20.85
CA THR A 377 -28.72 -38.89 22.06
C THR A 377 -29.06 -37.45 21.70
N SER A 378 -30.06 -36.87 22.39
CA SER A 378 -30.35 -35.44 22.27
C SER A 378 -29.34 -34.65 23.08
N ILE A 379 -28.80 -33.61 22.46
CA ILE A 379 -27.91 -32.64 23.10
C ILE A 379 -28.58 -31.27 23.15
N SER A 380 -29.92 -31.22 23.16
CA SER A 380 -30.68 -29.97 23.19
C SER A 380 -30.48 -29.17 24.50
N ASN A 381 -30.01 -29.84 25.56
CA ASN A 381 -29.62 -29.24 26.84
C ASN A 381 -28.24 -28.56 26.80
N ALA A 382 -27.45 -28.76 25.75
CA ALA A 382 -26.20 -28.04 25.54
C ALA A 382 -26.47 -26.55 25.27
N LYS A 383 -25.41 -25.74 25.30
CA LYS A 383 -25.50 -24.31 25.04
C LYS A 383 -25.62 -24.00 23.55
N TRP A 384 -26.83 -24.05 23.00
CA TRP A 384 -27.09 -23.69 21.60
C TRP A 384 -27.36 -22.20 21.46
N VAL A 385 -26.45 -21.47 20.82
CA VAL A 385 -26.62 -20.01 20.58
C VAL A 385 -27.49 -19.76 19.36
N ARG A 386 -27.31 -20.56 18.29
CA ARG A 386 -28.14 -20.49 17.09
C ARG A 386 -28.32 -21.87 16.48
N ALA A 387 -29.55 -22.24 16.15
CA ALA A 387 -29.83 -23.46 15.40
C ALA A 387 -30.89 -23.16 14.32
N ILE A 388 -30.68 -23.69 13.11
CA ILE A 388 -31.55 -23.46 11.96
C ILE A 388 -31.95 -24.81 11.35
N ALA A 389 -33.20 -24.91 10.93
CA ALA A 389 -33.66 -26.01 10.09
C ALA A 389 -33.22 -25.76 8.64
N TYR A 390 -31.92 -25.87 8.38
CA TYR A 390 -31.28 -25.49 7.12
C TYR A 390 -31.74 -26.29 5.90
N VAL A 391 -32.42 -27.43 6.08
CA VAL A 391 -33.07 -28.14 4.96
C VAL A 391 -34.26 -27.39 4.35
N SER A 392 -34.85 -26.45 5.09
CA SER A 392 -36.04 -25.70 4.66
C SER A 392 -35.93 -24.20 4.88
N THR A 393 -34.78 -23.73 5.36
CA THR A 393 -34.54 -22.33 5.71
C THR A 393 -33.24 -21.91 5.09
N ASP A 394 -33.21 -20.75 4.46
CA ASP A 394 -31.99 -20.13 3.98
C ASP A 394 -31.15 -19.60 5.17
N GLY A 395 -29.88 -19.31 4.91
CA GLY A 395 -28.99 -18.73 5.89
C GLY A 395 -29.39 -17.31 6.29
N ASP A 396 -28.99 -16.91 7.51
CA ASP A 396 -29.29 -15.58 8.04
C ASP A 396 -28.71 -14.47 7.13
N GLY A 397 -29.34 -13.30 7.10
CA GLY A 397 -28.93 -12.19 6.23
C GLY A 397 -29.04 -12.48 4.72
N ALA A 398 -29.84 -13.49 4.33
CA ALA A 398 -29.98 -13.99 2.97
C ALA A 398 -28.67 -14.53 2.36
N ILE A 399 -27.76 -15.04 3.21
CA ILE A 399 -26.49 -15.63 2.77
C ILE A 399 -26.53 -17.15 2.97
N GLY A 400 -26.77 -17.84 1.86
CA GLY A 400 -26.81 -19.30 1.77
C GLY A 400 -28.21 -19.81 1.50
N ALA A 401 -28.33 -20.71 0.52
CA ALA A 401 -29.59 -21.38 0.24
C ALA A 401 -29.79 -22.57 1.18
N SER A 402 -31.05 -22.90 1.45
CA SER A 402 -31.41 -24.16 2.12
C SER A 402 -30.73 -25.36 1.45
N SER A 403 -30.27 -26.30 2.27
CA SER A 403 -29.40 -27.40 1.84
C SER A 403 -29.69 -28.68 2.61
N SER A 404 -29.44 -29.83 2.00
CA SER A 404 -29.48 -31.12 2.71
C SER A 404 -28.27 -31.35 3.62
N GLY A 405 -27.21 -30.53 3.49
CA GLY A 405 -26.01 -30.57 4.34
C GLY A 405 -25.28 -29.22 4.37
N LEU A 406 -24.76 -28.84 5.53
CA LEU A 406 -24.03 -27.58 5.77
C LEU A 406 -22.55 -27.68 5.49
N LEU A 407 -21.96 -28.84 5.75
CA LEU A 407 -20.54 -29.10 5.71
C LEU A 407 -20.28 -30.23 4.69
N PRO A 408 -19.21 -30.17 3.88
CA PRO A 408 -18.95 -31.23 2.92
C PRO A 408 -18.52 -32.54 3.62
N ASN A 409 -19.08 -33.66 3.16
CA ASN A 409 -18.75 -35.02 3.60
C ASN A 409 -18.25 -35.95 2.47
N SER A 410 -17.87 -35.37 1.33
CA SER A 410 -17.46 -36.10 0.11
C SER A 410 -15.98 -35.91 -0.25
N GLY A 411 -15.16 -35.46 0.71
CA GLY A 411 -13.77 -35.09 0.46
C GLY A 411 -13.55 -33.75 -0.26
N ASN A 412 -14.62 -33.01 -0.59
CA ASN A 412 -14.49 -31.62 -1.04
C ASN A 412 -13.99 -30.72 0.11
N ALA A 413 -13.21 -29.69 -0.21
CA ALA A 413 -12.74 -28.73 0.77
C ALA A 413 -13.92 -27.93 1.36
N GLY A 414 -14.00 -27.90 2.68
CA GLY A 414 -14.94 -27.12 3.46
C GLY A 414 -14.22 -26.26 4.48
N GLY A 415 -14.97 -25.36 5.10
CA GLY A 415 -14.43 -24.45 6.09
C GLY A 415 -15.49 -23.90 7.01
N ILE A 416 -15.04 -23.47 8.19
CA ILE A 416 -15.85 -22.83 9.21
C ILE A 416 -15.11 -21.57 9.62
N ALA A 417 -15.80 -20.44 9.64
CA ALA A 417 -15.27 -19.15 10.09
C ALA A 417 -16.23 -18.47 11.05
N VAL A 418 -15.69 -17.77 12.04
CA VAL A 418 -16.45 -16.91 12.95
C VAL A 418 -15.99 -15.47 12.82
N PHE A 419 -16.94 -14.54 12.75
CA PHE A 419 -16.71 -13.12 12.56
C PHE A 419 -17.32 -12.31 13.69
N ASP A 420 -16.67 -11.19 13.98
CA ASP A 420 -17.24 -10.14 14.79
C ASP A 420 -18.36 -9.42 14.02
N GLY A 421 -19.47 -9.17 14.70
CA GLY A 421 -20.68 -8.59 14.12
C GLY A 421 -21.42 -9.51 13.14
N VAL A 422 -22.52 -8.97 12.62
CA VAL A 422 -23.36 -9.62 11.59
C VAL A 422 -23.20 -9.00 10.21
N ASN A 423 -22.65 -7.79 10.11
CA ASN A 423 -22.48 -7.07 8.83
C ASN A 423 -21.14 -7.42 8.19
N ILE A 424 -21.08 -8.59 7.57
CA ILE A 424 -19.86 -9.10 6.93
C ILE A 424 -19.79 -8.66 5.48
N VAL A 425 -18.60 -8.24 5.05
CA VAL A 425 -18.30 -7.90 3.66
C VAL A 425 -17.14 -8.76 3.15
N VAL A 426 -16.89 -8.75 1.84
CA VAL A 426 -15.80 -9.55 1.22
C VAL A 426 -14.41 -9.25 1.79
N ALA A 427 -14.21 -8.06 2.38
CA ALA A 427 -12.97 -7.64 3.00
C ALA A 427 -12.84 -8.05 4.48
N SER A 428 -13.92 -8.52 5.12
CA SER A 428 -13.92 -8.89 6.54
C SER A 428 -12.97 -10.05 6.81
N VAL A 429 -12.27 -9.99 7.94
CA VAL A 429 -11.34 -11.01 8.41
C VAL A 429 -12.00 -11.77 9.57
N PRO A 430 -12.00 -13.11 9.57
CA PRO A 430 -12.58 -13.86 10.67
C PRO A 430 -11.75 -13.71 11.96
N MET A 431 -12.40 -13.86 13.11
CA MET A 431 -11.72 -13.98 14.41
C MET A 431 -10.98 -15.31 14.54
N ASP A 432 -11.58 -16.37 13.99
CA ASP A 432 -11.00 -17.70 13.89
C ASP A 432 -11.59 -18.46 12.69
N VAL A 433 -10.79 -19.37 12.14
CA VAL A 433 -11.14 -20.15 10.94
C VAL A 433 -10.46 -21.52 10.96
N VAL A 434 -11.17 -22.53 10.47
CA VAL A 434 -10.60 -23.86 10.19
C VAL A 434 -11.08 -24.35 8.82
N PHE A 435 -10.21 -25.09 8.14
CA PHE A 435 -10.50 -25.74 6.87
C PHE A 435 -10.27 -27.24 6.98
N PHE A 436 -11.09 -28.00 6.27
CA PHE A 436 -11.06 -29.45 6.26
C PHE A 436 -11.44 -29.99 4.88
N GLY A 437 -11.18 -31.26 4.63
CA GLY A 437 -11.52 -31.93 3.38
C GLY A 437 -10.32 -32.16 2.48
N GLY A 438 -10.53 -31.98 1.17
CA GLY A 438 -9.53 -32.23 0.14
C GLY A 438 -8.60 -31.06 -0.13
N THR A 439 -7.56 -31.31 -0.94
CA THR A 439 -6.49 -30.35 -1.26
C THR A 439 -6.67 -29.67 -2.62
N GLY A 440 -7.79 -29.88 -3.31
CA GLY A 440 -8.10 -29.22 -4.57
C GLY A 440 -8.35 -27.72 -4.38
N ILE A 441 -7.62 -26.88 -5.11
CA ILE A 441 -7.60 -25.42 -4.88
C ILE A 441 -8.49 -24.61 -5.84
N ALA A 442 -8.85 -25.17 -7.00
CA ALA A 442 -9.48 -24.42 -8.10
C ALA A 442 -10.81 -23.74 -7.72
N THR A 443 -11.59 -24.37 -6.85
CA THR A 443 -12.87 -23.85 -6.35
C THR A 443 -12.76 -23.05 -5.05
N ILE A 444 -11.53 -22.87 -4.54
CA ILE A 444 -11.24 -22.28 -3.21
C ILE A 444 -10.60 -20.91 -3.34
N VAL A 445 -9.59 -20.78 -4.19
CA VAL A 445 -8.77 -19.56 -4.30
C VAL A 445 -8.35 -19.30 -5.74
N ASN A 446 -8.36 -18.04 -6.13
CA ASN A 446 -7.70 -17.54 -7.33
C ASN A 446 -6.89 -16.31 -6.92
N VAL A 447 -5.59 -16.51 -6.74
CA VAL A 447 -4.64 -15.51 -6.25
C VAL A 447 -4.49 -14.36 -7.24
N GLU A 448 -4.44 -14.65 -8.54
CA GLU A 448 -4.31 -13.64 -9.60
C GLU A 448 -5.47 -12.63 -9.58
N ASN A 449 -6.68 -13.12 -9.32
CA ASN A 449 -7.88 -12.31 -9.23
C ASN A 449 -8.20 -11.84 -7.80
N SER A 450 -7.36 -12.17 -6.81
CA SER A 450 -7.58 -11.85 -5.39
C SER A 450 -8.96 -12.30 -4.87
N THR A 451 -9.36 -13.52 -5.21
CA THR A 451 -10.64 -14.11 -4.78
C THR A 451 -10.43 -15.41 -4.02
N GLY A 452 -11.27 -15.66 -3.02
CA GLY A 452 -11.21 -16.86 -2.18
C GLY A 452 -11.72 -16.61 -0.77
N TYR A 453 -11.54 -17.59 0.10
CA TYR A 453 -11.90 -17.48 1.51
C TYR A 453 -10.79 -16.81 2.31
N ARG A 454 -11.10 -15.68 2.95
CA ARG A 454 -10.17 -14.99 3.83
C ARG A 454 -9.87 -15.80 5.08
N ILE A 455 -8.62 -15.74 5.52
CA ILE A 455 -8.15 -16.38 6.75
C ILE A 455 -7.99 -15.37 7.89
N ALA A 456 -7.90 -15.88 9.12
CA ALA A 456 -7.47 -15.15 10.30
C ALA A 456 -5.99 -15.45 10.58
N ASP A 457 -5.29 -14.58 11.32
CA ASP A 457 -4.03 -14.98 11.96
C ASP A 457 -4.36 -15.90 13.13
N ASN A 458 -3.99 -17.18 13.05
CA ASN A 458 -4.14 -18.15 14.14
C ASN A 458 -2.96 -19.12 14.22
N ASP A 459 -3.17 -20.27 14.86
CA ASP A 459 -2.19 -21.33 15.05
C ASP A 459 -1.69 -21.99 13.75
N HIS A 460 -2.49 -21.95 12.68
CA HIS A 460 -2.17 -22.60 11.40
C HIS A 460 -2.13 -21.66 10.20
N TYR A 461 -2.69 -20.46 10.33
CA TYR A 461 -2.82 -19.51 9.23
C TYR A 461 -2.25 -18.14 9.59
N HIS A 462 -1.68 -17.47 8.60
CA HIS A 462 -1.10 -16.14 8.71
C HIS A 462 -1.49 -15.30 7.48
N THR A 463 -2.09 -14.14 7.71
CA THR A 463 -2.50 -13.18 6.67
C THR A 463 -1.32 -12.50 5.99
N VAL A 464 -0.16 -12.49 6.66
CA VAL A 464 1.14 -12.07 6.14
C VAL A 464 2.11 -13.21 6.31
N ASP A 465 2.87 -13.52 5.28
CA ASP A 465 3.85 -14.59 5.31
C ASP A 465 4.99 -14.27 6.29
N PRO A 466 5.25 -15.11 7.31
CA PRO A 466 6.26 -14.82 8.31
C PRO A 466 7.69 -14.72 7.76
N GLU A 467 7.99 -15.39 6.66
CA GLU A 467 9.33 -15.45 6.07
C GLU A 467 9.54 -14.35 5.02
N THR A 468 8.56 -14.14 4.16
CA THR A 468 8.67 -13.22 3.00
C THR A 468 8.04 -11.85 3.26
N HIS A 469 7.21 -11.72 4.29
CA HIS A 469 6.41 -10.53 4.62
C HIS A 469 5.42 -10.11 3.52
N GLU A 470 5.13 -11.00 2.58
CA GLU A 470 4.13 -10.78 1.54
C GLU A 470 2.72 -11.04 2.07
N ALA A 471 1.74 -10.32 1.53
CA ALA A 471 0.33 -10.52 1.90
C ALA A 471 -0.21 -11.83 1.32
N GLN A 472 -0.79 -12.67 2.18
CA GLN A 472 -1.41 -13.93 1.82
C GLN A 472 -2.77 -14.10 2.51
N PRO A 473 -3.76 -13.24 2.18
CA PRO A 473 -5.02 -13.17 2.91
C PRO A 473 -5.96 -14.37 2.72
N PHE A 474 -5.65 -15.32 1.84
CA PHE A 474 -6.56 -16.43 1.48
C PHE A 474 -6.03 -17.80 1.88
N PHE A 475 -6.96 -18.72 2.14
CA PHE A 475 -6.66 -20.14 2.28
C PHE A 475 -6.07 -20.71 0.98
N PHE A 476 -5.07 -21.58 1.08
CA PHE A 476 -4.23 -22.07 -0.04
C PHE A 476 -3.45 -20.99 -0.81
N GLN A 477 -3.25 -19.81 -0.24
CA GLN A 477 -2.30 -18.82 -0.75
C GLN A 477 -1.00 -18.87 0.07
N GLY A 478 0.14 -18.88 -0.61
CA GLY A 478 1.45 -18.84 0.05
C GLY A 478 1.68 -20.04 0.97
N SER A 479 2.02 -19.77 2.22
CA SER A 479 2.28 -20.77 3.27
C SER A 479 1.01 -21.30 3.95
N ASN A 480 -0.18 -20.76 3.65
CA ASN A 480 -1.45 -21.17 4.25
C ASN A 480 -2.02 -22.48 3.69
N LEU A 481 -1.31 -23.59 3.93
CA LEU A 481 -1.59 -24.91 3.33
C LEU A 481 -2.20 -25.94 4.30
N TYR A 482 -2.30 -25.62 5.59
CA TYR A 482 -2.83 -26.56 6.59
C TYR A 482 -4.30 -26.87 6.31
N VAL A 483 -4.66 -28.16 6.29
CA VAL A 483 -6.05 -28.62 6.10
C VAL A 483 -6.28 -29.90 6.89
N ILE A 484 -7.40 -29.98 7.60
CA ILE A 484 -7.78 -31.20 8.33
C ILE A 484 -8.27 -32.22 7.29
N PRO A 485 -7.68 -33.44 7.22
CA PRO A 485 -8.03 -34.39 6.17
C PRO A 485 -9.46 -34.91 6.33
N HIS A 486 -10.12 -35.18 5.21
CA HIS A 486 -11.36 -35.96 5.20
C HIS A 486 -11.10 -37.41 5.65
N GLN A 487 -12.03 -37.98 6.42
CA GLN A 487 -11.97 -39.39 6.83
C GLN A 487 -12.76 -40.29 5.90
N ASN A 488 -12.25 -41.50 5.69
CA ASN A 488 -12.91 -42.56 4.95
C ASN A 488 -12.97 -43.84 5.80
N PRO A 489 -14.03 -44.65 5.70
CA PRO A 489 -15.23 -44.44 4.87
C PRO A 489 -16.13 -43.29 5.38
N SER A 490 -17.01 -42.76 4.53
CA SER A 490 -18.03 -41.78 4.94
C SER A 490 -19.13 -42.42 5.79
N ASP A 491 -20.00 -41.59 6.36
CA ASP A 491 -21.17 -41.96 7.16
C ASP A 491 -20.83 -42.69 8.49
N GLN A 492 -19.63 -42.44 9.02
CA GLN A 492 -19.19 -43.07 10.26
C GLN A 492 -19.77 -42.41 11.51
N GLY A 493 -20.19 -41.14 11.43
CA GLY A 493 -20.62 -40.39 12.60
C GLY A 493 -19.44 -39.93 13.45
N ILE A 494 -18.55 -39.15 12.85
CA ILE A 494 -17.34 -38.65 13.49
C ILE A 494 -17.57 -37.22 14.00
N PHE A 495 -17.08 -36.95 15.21
CA PHE A 495 -16.85 -35.60 15.69
C PHE A 495 -15.36 -35.29 15.59
N VAL A 496 -15.00 -34.26 14.83
CA VAL A 496 -13.63 -33.78 14.73
C VAL A 496 -13.34 -32.90 15.92
N LYS A 497 -12.57 -33.41 16.89
CA LYS A 497 -12.12 -32.62 18.04
C LYS A 497 -10.90 -31.80 17.63
N LEU A 498 -10.88 -30.53 18.03
CA LEU A 498 -9.73 -29.65 17.86
C LEU A 498 -9.15 -29.33 19.24
N GLY A 499 -7.98 -29.91 19.51
CA GLY A 499 -7.31 -29.82 20.80
C GLY A 499 -6.03 -29.01 20.72
N GLY A 500 -5.85 -28.06 21.63
CA GLY A 500 -4.69 -27.17 21.73
C GLY A 500 -4.79 -26.32 23.00
N VAL A 501 -3.84 -25.41 23.21
CA VAL A 501 -3.82 -24.55 24.40
C VAL A 501 -3.76 -23.09 23.97
N LEU A 502 -4.83 -22.35 24.27
CA LEU A 502 -4.90 -20.92 24.02
C LEU A 502 -4.67 -20.14 25.32
N ASN A 503 -3.71 -19.23 25.31
CA ASN A 503 -3.59 -18.22 26.35
C ASN A 503 -4.67 -17.16 26.15
N SER A 504 -5.66 -17.16 27.04
CA SER A 504 -6.86 -16.32 26.91
C SER A 504 -6.60 -14.84 27.20
N ALA A 505 -5.49 -14.52 27.89
CA ALA A 505 -5.09 -13.14 28.18
C ALA A 505 -4.34 -12.50 27.02
N THR A 506 -3.41 -13.22 26.39
CA THR A 506 -2.63 -12.73 25.24
C THR A 506 -3.29 -13.03 23.89
N LYS A 507 -4.34 -13.86 23.87
CA LYS A 507 -5.01 -14.38 22.66
C LYS A 507 -4.04 -15.09 21.71
N THR A 508 -3.02 -15.75 22.25
CA THR A 508 -2.01 -16.52 21.50
C THR A 508 -2.12 -18.01 21.79
N TRP A 509 -1.95 -18.84 20.77
CA TRP A 509 -1.84 -20.29 20.94
C TRP A 509 -0.46 -20.63 21.49
N GLU A 510 -0.43 -21.27 22.67
CA GLU A 510 0.79 -21.84 23.25
C GLU A 510 1.04 -23.24 22.69
N GLU A 511 -0.03 -23.98 22.40
CA GLU A 511 0.01 -25.24 21.66
C GLU A 511 -0.97 -25.13 20.47
N PRO A 512 -0.51 -25.30 19.22
CA PRO A 512 -1.39 -25.23 18.05
C PRO A 512 -2.42 -26.36 18.08
N ARG A 513 -3.58 -26.15 17.44
CA ARG A 513 -4.62 -27.17 17.44
C ARG A 513 -4.19 -28.40 16.65
N GLY A 514 -4.25 -29.58 17.27
CA GLY A 514 -4.33 -30.85 16.57
C GLY A 514 -5.79 -31.26 16.33
N TYR A 515 -6.00 -32.24 15.46
CA TYR A 515 -7.31 -32.87 15.26
C TYR A 515 -7.33 -34.31 15.80
N GLU A 516 -8.48 -34.73 16.32
CA GLU A 516 -8.80 -36.13 16.62
C GLU A 516 -10.16 -36.48 16.00
N PHE A 517 -10.20 -37.59 15.26
CA PHE A 517 -11.44 -38.13 14.71
C PHE A 517 -12.10 -39.04 15.74
N PHE A 518 -12.97 -38.45 16.56
CA PHE A 518 -13.70 -39.18 17.58
C PHE A 518 -14.92 -39.87 16.96
N LEU A 519 -14.89 -41.19 16.88
CA LEU A 519 -16.03 -41.99 16.43
C LEU A 519 -17.14 -41.96 17.48
N MET A 520 -18.29 -41.38 17.13
CA MET A 520 -19.44 -41.30 18.02
C MET A 520 -20.34 -42.52 17.87
N GLU A 521 -20.86 -43.02 18.99
CA GLU A 521 -22.00 -43.92 18.99
C GLU A 521 -23.31 -43.12 18.96
N LYS A 522 -24.41 -43.74 18.51
CA LYS A 522 -25.75 -43.13 18.60
C LYS A 522 -26.12 -42.79 20.04
N THR A 523 -25.54 -43.48 21.02
CA THR A 523 -25.75 -43.29 22.46
C THR A 523 -24.67 -42.45 23.14
N SER A 524 -23.69 -41.90 22.40
CA SER A 524 -22.64 -41.06 23.00
C SER A 524 -23.25 -39.91 23.80
N PRO A 525 -22.79 -39.65 25.04
CA PRO A 525 -23.22 -38.50 25.82
C PRO A 525 -22.55 -37.22 25.33
N LEU A 526 -23.13 -36.06 25.60
CA LEU A 526 -22.53 -34.76 25.28
C LEU A 526 -21.08 -34.63 25.80
N THR A 527 -20.82 -35.15 27.01
CA THR A 527 -19.50 -35.10 27.65
C THR A 527 -18.39 -35.76 26.83
N SER A 528 -18.70 -36.68 25.91
CA SER A 528 -17.69 -37.32 25.07
C SER A 528 -17.04 -36.37 24.07
N ILE A 529 -17.72 -35.28 23.71
CA ILE A 529 -17.21 -34.24 22.78
C ILE A 529 -16.78 -32.95 23.51
N GLU A 530 -16.97 -32.87 24.83
CA GLU A 530 -16.56 -31.73 25.66
C GLU A 530 -15.37 -32.05 26.58
N THR A 531 -14.89 -33.31 26.55
CA THR A 531 -13.77 -33.77 27.38
C THR A 531 -12.77 -34.58 26.56
N GLY A 532 -11.51 -34.58 27.01
CA GLY A 532 -10.42 -35.33 26.39
C GLY A 532 -10.03 -34.79 25.02
N LYS A 533 -8.78 -34.30 24.89
CA LYS A 533 -8.24 -33.74 23.63
C LYS A 533 -9.06 -32.59 23.04
N VAL A 534 -9.72 -31.84 23.90
CA VAL A 534 -10.39 -30.58 23.56
C VAL A 534 -9.44 -29.40 23.77
N THR A 535 -9.76 -28.26 23.16
CA THR A 535 -9.03 -27.02 23.43
C THR A 535 -9.12 -26.62 24.90
N LEU A 536 -8.02 -26.14 25.46
CA LEU A 536 -7.93 -25.64 26.83
C LEU A 536 -7.60 -24.14 26.82
N LEU A 537 -8.20 -23.40 27.75
CA LEU A 537 -7.80 -22.02 28.03
C LEU A 537 -6.81 -21.99 29.18
N LYS A 538 -5.76 -21.19 29.00
CA LYS A 538 -4.83 -20.81 30.05
C LYS A 538 -5.06 -19.36 30.49
#